data_AF-A0A352N591-F1
#
_entry.id   AF-A0A352N591-F1
#
_cell.length_a   1.000
_cell.length_b   1.000
_cell.length_c   1.000
_cell.angle_alpha   90.00
_cell.angle_beta   90.00
_cell.angle_gamma   90.00
#
_symmetry.space_group_name_H-M   'P 1'
#
loop_
_entity.id
_entity.type
_entity.pdbx_description
1 polymer ?
#
loop_
_entity_poly.entity_id
_entity_poly.type
_entity_poly.pdbx_seq_one_letter_code
_entity_poly.pdbx_strand_id
1 'polypeptide(L)'
;MKILIAIMMALTLVFSGCSKSKDADPVIQVKADDKAMNDAIAKAKASSKDFVAAFHAKKSGTNAFSVKKPYPTPDGGHEHMWIDVTDESNGIIQGIVANDADATLEVKLGQKVSLKLEEISDWKYQDGKKMIGGYTVRYFIDRMSPKEREEFLKEAGFEL
;
A
#
# COMPACT_ATOMS: atom_id res chain seq x y z
N MET A 1 56.79 -26.51 -30.82
CA MET A 1 56.13 -25.23 -30.47
C MET A 1 54.65 -25.54 -30.27
N LYS A 2 54.24 -25.83 -29.02
CA LYS A 2 53.11 -25.21 -28.27
C LYS A 2 51.92 -24.85 -29.19
N ILE A 3 50.71 -25.35 -28.93
CA ILE A 3 49.79 -24.69 -27.98
C ILE A 3 48.76 -25.69 -27.44
N LEU A 4 48.64 -25.72 -26.10
CA LEU A 4 47.49 -26.26 -25.35
C LEU A 4 46.24 -25.45 -25.69
N ILE A 5 45.11 -26.10 -25.93
CA ILE A 5 43.79 -25.45 -25.88
C ILE A 5 43.09 -25.91 -24.61
N ALA A 6 42.91 -24.94 -23.71
CA ALA A 6 42.25 -25.08 -22.43
C ALA A 6 40.74 -25.32 -22.61
N ILE A 7 40.22 -26.25 -21.82
CA ILE A 7 38.78 -26.48 -21.64
C ILE A 7 38.21 -25.24 -20.93
N MET A 8 37.47 -24.43 -21.67
CA MET A 8 36.74 -23.29 -21.10
C MET A 8 35.36 -23.79 -20.65
N MET A 9 35.22 -24.07 -19.35
CA MET A 9 33.94 -24.23 -18.67
C MET A 9 33.13 -22.94 -18.87
N ALA A 10 32.08 -23.01 -19.68
CA ALA A 10 31.09 -21.96 -19.77
C ALA A 10 30.33 -21.91 -18.45
N LEU A 11 30.67 -20.93 -17.62
CA LEU A 11 29.96 -20.59 -16.39
C LEU A 11 28.59 -20.04 -16.79
N THR A 12 27.54 -20.84 -16.59
CA THR A 12 26.15 -20.43 -16.77
C THR A 12 25.82 -19.35 -15.74
N LEU A 13 25.75 -18.10 -16.21
CA LEU A 13 25.11 -17.01 -15.48
C LEU A 13 23.62 -17.32 -15.39
N VAL A 14 23.23 -17.95 -14.28
CA VAL A 14 21.83 -18.01 -13.84
C VAL A 14 21.44 -16.58 -13.50
N PHE A 15 20.80 -15.89 -14.44
CA PHE A 15 20.01 -14.71 -14.11
C PHE A 15 18.87 -15.19 -13.24
N SER A 16 19.03 -15.07 -11.92
CA SER A 16 17.93 -15.12 -10.97
C SER A 16 16.96 -14.01 -11.37
N GLY A 17 15.94 -14.37 -12.14
CA GLY A 17 14.79 -13.51 -12.35
C GLY A 17 14.24 -13.14 -10.98
N CYS A 18 14.26 -11.86 -10.64
CA CYS A 18 13.40 -11.34 -9.59
C CYS A 18 11.97 -11.59 -10.04
N SER A 19 11.39 -12.72 -9.61
CA SER A 19 9.95 -12.90 -9.67
C SER A 19 9.36 -11.83 -8.76
N LYS A 20 8.77 -10.76 -9.33
CA LYS A 20 7.75 -10.00 -8.61
C LYS A 20 6.77 -11.03 -8.04
N SER A 21 6.63 -11.08 -6.73
CA SER A 21 5.69 -11.96 -6.04
C SER A 21 4.30 -11.73 -6.64
N LYS A 22 3.53 -12.81 -6.80
CA LYS A 22 2.15 -12.75 -7.32
C LYS A 22 1.16 -12.06 -6.36
N ASP A 23 1.66 -11.55 -5.24
CA ASP A 23 0.91 -10.96 -4.13
C ASP A 23 1.06 -9.44 -4.05
N ALA A 24 1.68 -8.80 -5.05
CA ALA A 24 1.80 -7.35 -5.09
C ALA A 24 0.45 -6.69 -5.44
N ASP A 25 -0.02 -5.79 -4.57
CA ASP A 25 -1.22 -4.99 -4.81
C ASP A 25 -1.14 -4.29 -6.19
N PRO A 26 -2.16 -4.39 -7.05
CA PRO A 26 -2.13 -3.76 -8.37
C PRO A 26 -2.04 -2.24 -8.25
N VAL A 27 -1.00 -1.66 -8.86
CA VAL A 27 -0.84 -0.20 -8.96
C VAL A 27 -1.82 0.33 -10.02
N ILE A 28 -2.80 1.11 -9.58
CA ILE A 28 -3.79 1.73 -10.47
C ILE A 28 -3.46 3.22 -10.63
N GLN A 29 -3.20 3.61 -11.88
CA GLN A 29 -2.95 5.00 -12.23
C GLN A 29 -4.25 5.82 -12.21
N VAL A 30 -4.23 6.95 -11.53
CA VAL A 30 -5.37 7.88 -11.45
C VAL A 30 -4.88 9.28 -11.79
N LYS A 31 -5.66 10.02 -12.59
CA LYS A 31 -5.33 11.40 -12.93
C LYS A 31 -5.39 12.27 -11.67
N ALA A 32 -4.45 13.21 -11.54
CA ALA A 32 -4.38 14.09 -10.38
C ALA A 32 -5.65 14.95 -10.19
N ASP A 33 -6.38 15.23 -11.26
CA ASP A 33 -7.62 16.03 -11.25
C ASP A 33 -8.91 15.19 -11.14
N ASP A 34 -8.81 13.87 -10.92
CA ASP A 34 -10.00 13.04 -10.71
C ASP A 34 -10.74 13.49 -9.45
N LYS A 35 -11.90 14.12 -9.66
CA LYS A 35 -12.69 14.71 -8.58
C LYS A 35 -13.10 13.65 -7.56
N ALA A 36 -13.52 12.46 -7.98
CA ALA A 36 -14.05 11.47 -7.06
C ALA A 36 -12.94 10.82 -6.23
N MET A 37 -11.73 10.64 -6.78
CA MET A 37 -10.57 10.23 -6.00
C MET A 37 -10.18 11.31 -4.98
N ASN A 38 -10.15 12.57 -5.41
CA ASN A 38 -9.83 13.70 -4.53
C ASN A 38 -10.87 13.89 -3.41
N ASP A 39 -12.15 13.68 -3.69
CA ASP A 39 -13.22 13.67 -2.68
C ASP A 39 -13.01 12.53 -1.66
N ALA A 40 -12.59 11.34 -2.12
CA ALA A 40 -12.29 10.21 -1.24
C ALA A 40 -11.10 10.50 -0.31
N ILE A 41 -10.02 11.07 -0.85
CA ILE A 41 -8.85 11.51 -0.07
C ILE A 41 -9.26 12.59 0.95
N ALA A 42 -10.05 13.58 0.52
CA ALA A 42 -10.52 14.64 1.41
C ALA A 42 -11.36 14.08 2.56
N LYS A 43 -12.23 13.11 2.28
CA LYS A 43 -13.03 12.42 3.31
C LYS A 43 -12.13 11.66 4.28
N ALA A 44 -11.13 10.94 3.80
CA ALA A 44 -10.18 10.23 4.64
C ALA A 44 -9.40 11.18 5.58
N LYS A 45 -8.91 12.30 5.05
CA LYS A 45 -8.22 13.32 5.86
C LYS A 45 -9.15 13.91 6.93
N ALA A 46 -10.39 14.22 6.58
CA ALA A 46 -11.36 14.81 7.50
C ALA A 46 -11.72 13.88 8.67
N SER A 47 -11.74 12.56 8.45
CA SER A 47 -12.06 11.54 9.46
C SER A 47 -10.83 10.89 10.10
N SER A 48 -9.61 11.37 9.82
CA SER A 48 -8.36 10.78 10.33
C SER A 48 -8.26 10.71 11.86
N LYS A 49 -8.96 11.60 12.57
CA LYS A 49 -9.05 11.54 14.05
C LYS A 49 -9.84 10.34 14.55
N ASP A 50 -10.81 9.84 13.78
CA ASP A 50 -11.57 8.64 14.13
C ASP A 50 -10.68 7.40 14.06
N PHE A 51 -9.78 7.35 13.07
CA PHE A 51 -8.75 6.32 12.98
C PHE A 51 -7.84 6.32 14.19
N VAL A 52 -7.32 7.48 14.60
CA VAL A 52 -6.45 7.61 15.78
C VAL A 52 -7.18 7.15 17.04
N ALA A 53 -8.44 7.56 17.23
CA ALA A 53 -9.25 7.13 18.37
C ALA A 53 -9.45 5.61 18.36
N ALA A 54 -9.72 5.00 17.21
CA ALA A 54 -9.86 3.54 17.08
C ALA A 54 -8.53 2.81 17.35
N PHE A 55 -7.41 3.33 16.84
CA PHE A 55 -6.08 2.77 17.04
C PHE A 55 -5.66 2.79 18.51
N HIS A 56 -6.00 3.81 19.27
CA HIS A 56 -5.74 3.85 20.72
C HIS A 56 -6.69 2.97 21.51
N ALA A 57 -7.95 2.89 21.11
CA ALA A 57 -8.94 2.08 21.81
C ALA A 57 -8.69 0.58 21.66
N LYS A 58 -8.16 0.11 20.51
CA LYS A 58 -7.92 -1.30 20.14
C LYS A 58 -9.00 -2.25 20.69
N LYS A 59 -10.26 -1.91 20.42
CA LYS A 59 -11.40 -2.71 20.90
C LYS A 59 -11.26 -4.15 20.42
N SER A 60 -11.74 -5.10 21.21
CA SER A 60 -11.74 -6.51 20.80
C SER A 60 -12.43 -6.67 19.43
N GLY A 61 -11.82 -7.43 18.53
CA GLY A 61 -12.27 -7.58 17.15
C GLY A 61 -11.63 -6.59 16.15
N THR A 62 -11.00 -5.51 16.63
CA THR A 62 -10.31 -4.56 15.74
C THR A 62 -8.86 -4.95 15.46
N ASN A 63 -8.44 -4.83 14.20
CA ASN A 63 -7.06 -5.15 13.75
C ASN A 63 -6.71 -4.45 12.42
N ALA A 64 -5.54 -4.78 11.84
CA ALA A 64 -5.10 -4.33 10.51
C ALA A 64 -5.16 -2.81 10.31
N PHE A 65 -4.66 -2.06 11.29
CA PHE A 65 -4.60 -0.59 11.23
C PHE A 65 -3.49 -0.14 10.28
N SER A 66 -3.88 0.47 9.16
CA SER A 66 -2.93 0.95 8.15
C SER A 66 -3.33 2.35 7.67
N VAL A 67 -2.34 3.17 7.36
CA VAL A 67 -2.51 4.46 6.67
C VAL A 67 -1.85 4.42 5.31
N LYS A 68 -2.29 5.30 4.39
CA LYS A 68 -1.69 5.41 3.06
C LYS A 68 -1.06 6.78 2.88
N LYS A 69 0.23 6.87 2.54
CA LYS A 69 0.94 8.14 2.31
C LYS A 69 1.41 8.25 0.86
N PRO A 70 1.21 9.39 0.17
CA PRO A 70 1.83 9.65 -1.11
C PRO A 70 3.33 9.94 -0.92
N TYR A 71 4.16 9.32 -1.76
CA TYR A 71 5.58 9.59 -1.89
C TYR A 71 5.89 10.09 -3.31
N PRO A 72 6.80 11.05 -3.50
CA PRO A 72 7.14 11.54 -4.82
C PRO A 72 7.78 10.43 -5.68
N THR A 73 7.57 10.55 -6.99
CA THR A 73 8.17 9.67 -8.00
C THR A 73 9.09 10.48 -8.94
N PRO A 74 10.10 9.87 -9.58
CA PRO A 74 11.04 10.57 -10.44
C PRO A 74 10.43 11.30 -11.64
N ASP A 75 9.23 10.91 -12.07
CA ASP A 75 8.47 11.53 -13.16
C ASP A 75 7.62 12.74 -12.73
N GLY A 76 7.72 13.13 -11.45
CA GLY A 76 6.96 14.26 -10.88
C GLY A 76 5.57 13.88 -10.36
N GLY A 77 5.20 12.60 -10.43
CA GLY A 77 3.99 12.04 -9.83
C GLY A 77 4.13 11.72 -8.34
N HIS A 78 3.16 10.96 -7.85
CA HIS A 78 3.19 10.39 -6.50
C HIS A 78 2.72 8.94 -6.52
N GLU A 79 3.43 8.07 -5.80
CA GLU A 79 3.01 6.71 -5.51
C GLU A 79 2.47 6.64 -4.08
N HIS A 80 1.29 6.05 -3.91
CA HIS A 80 0.61 6.00 -2.63
C HIS A 80 0.88 4.66 -1.93
N MET A 81 1.65 4.69 -0.85
CA MET A 81 2.12 3.51 -0.14
C MET A 81 1.30 3.24 1.12
N TRP A 82 0.85 2.00 1.30
CA TRP A 82 0.28 1.54 2.55
C TRP A 82 1.37 1.36 3.61
N ILE A 83 1.03 1.72 4.85
CA ILE A 83 1.91 1.66 6.01
C ILE A 83 1.10 1.06 7.16
N ASP A 84 1.53 -0.09 7.66
CA ASP A 84 0.96 -0.71 8.86
C ASP A 84 1.42 0.07 10.09
N VAL A 85 0.45 0.55 10.87
CA VAL A 85 0.71 1.44 12.00
C VAL A 85 1.16 0.63 13.20
N THR A 86 2.37 0.92 13.67
CA THR A 86 2.95 0.29 14.87
C THR A 86 2.77 1.16 16.11
N ASP A 87 2.75 2.49 15.95
CA ASP A 87 2.55 3.44 17.02
C ASP A 87 1.94 4.75 16.51
N GLU A 88 1.23 5.46 17.39
CA GLU A 88 0.74 6.81 17.12
C GLU A 88 0.86 7.64 18.40
N SER A 89 1.51 8.81 18.30
CA SER A 89 1.68 9.72 19.42
C SER A 89 1.70 11.17 18.93
N ASN A 90 0.82 12.00 19.49
CA ASN A 90 0.75 13.43 19.23
C ASN A 90 0.68 13.80 17.74
N GLY A 91 -0.04 13.02 16.93
CA GLY A 91 -0.17 13.25 15.49
C GLY A 91 0.99 12.72 14.66
N ILE A 92 1.96 12.04 15.28
CA ILE A 92 3.05 11.33 14.61
C ILE A 92 2.74 9.84 14.62
N ILE A 93 2.73 9.26 13.43
CA ILE A 93 2.58 7.83 13.19
C ILE A 93 3.97 7.22 13.00
N GLN A 94 4.22 6.09 13.64
CA GLN A 94 5.29 5.17 13.29
C GLN A 94 4.68 3.93 12.65
N GLY A 95 5.29 3.44 11.58
CA GLY A 95 4.79 2.24 10.92
C GLY A 95 5.80 1.57 10.00
N ILE A 96 5.33 0.54 9.31
CA ILE A 96 6.10 -0.28 8.39
C ILE A 96 5.40 -0.25 7.02
N VAL A 97 6.15 0.06 5.96
CA VAL A 97 5.61 0.03 4.59
C VAL A 97 5.14 -1.39 4.25
N ALA A 98 3.90 -1.50 3.77
CA ALA A 98 3.15 -2.77 3.68
C ALA A 98 2.94 -3.29 2.26
N ASN A 99 3.41 -2.57 1.24
CA ASN A 99 3.39 -3.02 -0.16
C ASN A 99 4.71 -2.67 -0.86
N ASP A 100 5.01 -3.35 -1.97
CA ASP A 100 6.16 -3.04 -2.82
C ASP A 100 5.98 -1.69 -3.51
N ALA A 101 7.07 -0.92 -3.55
CA ALA A 101 7.14 0.32 -4.34
C ALA A 101 7.47 -0.02 -5.80
N ASP A 102 6.72 0.55 -6.74
CA ASP A 102 6.96 0.38 -8.17
C ASP A 102 7.76 1.54 -8.77
N ALA A 103 7.49 2.78 -8.35
CA ALA A 103 8.06 3.99 -8.94
C ALA A 103 8.78 4.91 -7.93
N THR A 104 8.31 4.98 -6.68
CA THR A 104 8.97 5.80 -5.67
C THR A 104 10.30 5.18 -5.25
N LEU A 105 11.31 6.02 -5.04
CA LEU A 105 12.64 5.62 -4.57
C LEU A 105 12.86 5.96 -3.08
N GLU A 106 11.87 6.57 -2.42
CA GLU A 106 11.98 7.07 -1.04
C GLU A 106 11.81 5.97 0.01
N VAL A 107 11.05 4.93 -0.34
CA VAL A 107 10.68 3.85 0.58
C VAL A 107 10.60 2.50 -0.14
N LYS A 108 10.64 1.41 0.63
CA LYS A 108 10.46 0.03 0.15
C LYS A 108 9.65 -0.80 1.15
N LEU A 109 9.09 -1.91 0.69
CA LEU A 109 8.40 -2.90 1.53
C LEU A 109 9.23 -3.24 2.78
N GLY A 110 8.57 -3.25 3.95
CA GLY A 110 9.19 -3.57 5.24
C GLY A 110 10.01 -2.44 5.87
N GLN A 111 10.16 -1.29 5.21
CA GLN A 111 10.88 -0.14 5.77
C GLN A 111 10.07 0.50 6.91
N LYS A 112 10.75 0.79 8.03
CA LYS A 112 10.19 1.61 9.11
C LYS A 112 10.15 3.07 8.69
N VAL A 113 9.02 3.73 8.93
CA VAL A 113 8.80 5.13 8.57
C VAL A 113 8.10 5.89 9.70
N SER A 114 8.35 7.19 9.74
CA SER A 114 7.69 8.16 10.60
C SER A 114 6.99 9.19 9.73
N LEU A 115 5.73 9.50 10.02
CA LEU A 115 4.94 10.46 9.26
C LEU A 115 3.95 11.21 10.16
N LYS A 116 3.55 12.40 9.76
CA LYS A 116 2.46 13.13 10.40
C LYS A 116 1.12 12.65 9.86
N LEU A 117 0.10 12.69 10.71
CA LEU A 117 -1.27 12.34 10.33
C LEU A 117 -1.78 13.17 9.13
N GLU A 118 -1.36 14.43 9.01
CA GLU A 118 -1.75 15.32 7.91
C GLU A 118 -1.21 14.91 6.52
N GLU A 119 -0.17 14.08 6.49
CA GLU A 119 0.46 13.60 5.25
C GLU A 119 -0.32 12.43 4.60
N ILE A 120 -1.28 11.83 5.29
CA ILE A 120 -1.97 10.65 4.76
C ILE A 120 -2.96 11.02 3.66
N SER A 121 -3.16 10.08 2.74
CA SER A 121 -4.15 10.12 1.67
C SER A 121 -5.32 9.17 1.90
N ASP A 122 -5.15 8.17 2.77
CA ASP A 122 -6.21 7.25 3.21
C ASP A 122 -5.84 6.59 4.54
N TRP A 123 -6.80 5.91 5.16
CA TRP A 123 -6.59 5.05 6.34
C TRP A 123 -7.62 3.94 6.35
N LYS A 124 -7.29 2.78 6.92
CA LYS A 124 -8.24 1.68 7.15
C LYS A 124 -7.89 0.88 8.40
N TYR A 125 -8.90 0.21 8.95
CA TYR A 125 -8.73 -0.89 9.90
C TYR A 125 -9.88 -1.88 9.74
N GLN A 126 -9.76 -3.08 10.30
CA GLN A 126 -10.83 -4.07 10.32
C GLN A 126 -11.53 -4.08 11.67
N ASP A 127 -12.86 -4.19 11.67
CA ASP A 127 -13.69 -4.55 12.82
C ASP A 127 -14.42 -5.86 12.50
N GLY A 128 -13.90 -6.96 13.02
CA GLY A 128 -14.25 -8.29 12.55
C GLY A 128 -13.89 -8.44 11.07
N LYS A 129 -14.90 -8.68 10.21
CA LYS A 129 -14.70 -8.73 8.75
C LYS A 129 -14.89 -7.38 8.07
N LYS A 130 -15.40 -6.36 8.75
CA LYS A 130 -15.75 -5.09 8.10
C LYS A 130 -14.52 -4.20 7.99
N MET A 131 -14.23 -3.67 6.81
CA MET A 131 -13.24 -2.63 6.63
C MET A 131 -13.84 -1.27 7.01
N ILE A 132 -13.30 -0.63 8.04
CA ILE A 132 -13.62 0.74 8.40
C ILE A 132 -12.63 1.68 7.70
N GLY A 133 -13.12 2.82 7.19
CA GLY A 133 -12.32 3.70 6.33
C GLY A 133 -12.12 3.12 4.93
N GLY A 134 -10.90 3.19 4.41
CA GLY A 134 -10.49 2.69 3.10
C GLY A 134 -11.19 3.45 1.98
N TYR A 135 -11.26 4.76 2.06
CA TYR A 135 -12.10 5.57 1.16
C TYR A 135 -11.63 5.48 -0.30
N THR A 136 -10.32 5.42 -0.51
CA THR A 136 -9.75 5.25 -1.86
C THR A 136 -9.89 3.81 -2.35
N VAL A 137 -9.95 2.82 -1.45
CA VAL A 137 -10.28 1.43 -1.81
C VAL A 137 -11.74 1.34 -2.25
N ARG A 138 -12.65 1.96 -1.49
CA ARG A 138 -14.08 2.05 -1.83
C ARG A 138 -14.30 2.74 -3.19
N TYR A 139 -13.54 3.80 -3.49
CA TYR A 139 -13.55 4.46 -4.80
C TYR A 139 -13.34 3.47 -5.96
N PHE A 140 -12.37 2.55 -5.82
CA PHE A 140 -12.10 1.53 -6.85
C PHE A 140 -13.17 0.45 -6.88
N ILE A 141 -13.59 -0.04 -5.71
CA ILE A 141 -14.65 -1.06 -5.60
C ILE A 141 -15.96 -0.59 -6.23
N ASP A 142 -16.34 0.68 -6.04
CA ASP A 142 -17.57 1.25 -6.59
C ASP A 142 -17.56 1.34 -8.13
N ARG A 143 -16.39 1.17 -8.76
CA ARG A 143 -16.21 1.19 -10.22
C ARG A 143 -16.04 -0.21 -10.82
N MET A 144 -15.97 -1.24 -10.00
CA MET A 144 -15.93 -2.64 -10.46
C MET A 144 -17.32 -3.08 -10.93
N SER A 145 -17.37 -3.99 -11.90
CA SER A 145 -18.60 -4.71 -12.19
C SER A 145 -19.03 -5.56 -10.97
N PRO A 146 -20.31 -5.97 -10.88
CA PRO A 146 -20.77 -6.79 -9.76
C PRO A 146 -19.94 -8.06 -9.53
N LYS A 147 -19.50 -8.72 -10.62
CA LYS A 147 -18.68 -9.93 -10.57
C LYS A 147 -17.27 -9.64 -10.06
N GLU A 148 -16.60 -8.62 -10.61
CA GLU A 148 -15.25 -8.22 -10.17
C GLU A 148 -15.26 -7.80 -8.70
N ARG A 149 -16.28 -7.07 -8.26
CA ARG A 149 -16.45 -6.67 -6.87
C ARG A 149 -16.59 -7.88 -5.94
N GLU A 150 -17.39 -8.87 -6.32
CA GLU A 150 -17.57 -10.09 -5.53
C GLU A 150 -16.26 -10.87 -5.41
N GLU A 151 -15.56 -11.07 -6.53
CA GLU A 151 -14.26 -11.75 -6.57
C GLU A 151 -13.21 -11.02 -5.73
N PHE A 152 -13.11 -9.71 -5.89
CA PHE A 152 -12.20 -8.87 -5.13
C PHE A 152 -12.47 -8.93 -3.62
N LEU A 153 -13.73 -8.77 -3.18
CA LEU A 153 -14.06 -8.79 -1.75
C LEU A 153 -13.82 -10.17 -1.12
N LYS A 154 -14.08 -11.24 -1.88
CA LYS A 154 -13.79 -12.62 -1.45
C LYS A 154 -12.29 -12.83 -1.26
N GLU A 155 -11.48 -12.35 -2.19
CA GLU A 155 -10.02 -12.46 -2.13
C GLU A 155 -9.42 -11.58 -1.02
N ALA A 156 -9.87 -10.34 -0.91
CA ALA A 156 -9.38 -9.39 0.07
C ALA A 156 -9.78 -9.73 1.53
N GLY A 157 -10.74 -10.64 1.72
CA GLY A 157 -11.11 -11.16 3.02
C GLY A 157 -11.83 -10.15 3.93
N PHE A 158 -12.41 -9.09 3.36
CA PHE A 158 -13.20 -8.10 4.09
C PHE A 158 -14.57 -7.83 3.47
N GLU A 159 -15.45 -7.27 4.29
CA GLU A 159 -16.77 -6.76 3.96
C GLU A 159 -16.77 -5.21 4.05
N LEU A 160 -17.68 -4.55 3.33
CA LEU A 160 -17.78 -3.08 3.26
C LEU A 160 -18.83 -2.46 4.17
#